data_AF-G0TTJ6-F1
#
_entry.id   AF-G0TTJ6-F1
#
_cell.length_a   1.000
_cell.length_b   1.000
_cell.length_c   1.000
_cell.angle_alpha   90.00
_cell.angle_beta   90.00
_cell.angle_gamma   90.00
#
_symmetry.space_group_name_H-M   'P 1'
#
loop_
_entity.id
_entity.type
_entity.pdbx_description
1 polymer ?
#
loop_
_entity_poly.entity_id
_entity_poly.type
_entity_poly.pdbx_seq_one_letter_code
_entity_poly.pdbx_strand_id
1 'polypeptide(L)'
;MYYAVFDLSTTLETSQLTLNQLGTPLRCLQESSIAFPRFSTCICLPIAFLGALNEMSPHNKRAMAHRVAAKERIAARYGRGRRKKEVRHSRGRPNHSNKERGNSYTSIYNEPNPLDRQIFDFLIVVDVEATCERKNDNYPHEIIELPGVLVDVRRGVIDKGRSFRSYVRPIINPILTDFCKSLTGITQENVDGAPVLQDVVKLFEEWYRRTIPAGAKVVFATDGPWDLKNFVYEHSIMRDHVRFPSIFYEYVDIRTTFANYFNKGKLIKLEDMLHRMNLQFEGRPHSGFDDSVNIARLALSMMKAGCVFNYLVSIPLTDKFYYSLEGVPLYRREEGSGTLDPDVVNDIAKKCYGDEYFSFGTRHRDEVLKYRKQQQLLEHNNKPRASLKPPPLRHGGQGIRYRLVAVLVLLAVAVIMLLALAYRKMLSWYNKPH
;
A
#
# COMPACT_ATOMS: atom_id res chain seq x y z
N MET A 1 -52.38 -15.56 1.64
CA MET A 1 -53.31 -16.71 1.53
C MET A 1 -52.67 -17.67 0.53
N TYR A 2 -52.20 -18.88 0.82
CA TYR A 2 -52.39 -19.82 1.92
C TYR A 2 -51.05 -20.51 2.25
N TYR A 3 -50.91 -20.94 3.50
CA TYR A 3 -49.81 -21.70 4.09
C TYR A 3 -49.73 -23.15 3.58
N ALA A 4 -48.54 -23.75 3.65
CA ALA A 4 -48.38 -25.15 4.07
C ALA A 4 -47.04 -25.34 4.77
N VAL A 5 -47.15 -25.59 6.08
CA VAL A 5 -46.12 -26.05 7.01
C VAL A 5 -46.17 -27.58 7.00
N PHE A 6 -45.02 -28.25 7.06
CA PHE A 6 -44.93 -29.56 7.70
C PHE A 6 -43.64 -29.61 8.54
N ASP A 7 -43.87 -29.78 9.83
CA ASP A 7 -42.91 -30.11 10.87
C ASP A 7 -43.15 -31.59 11.22
N LEU A 8 -42.09 -32.35 11.51
CA LEU A 8 -42.06 -33.31 12.62
C LEU A 8 -40.69 -33.99 12.76
N SER A 9 -40.25 -33.91 14.00
CA SER A 9 -39.05 -34.39 14.67
C SER A 9 -38.98 -35.90 14.91
N THR A 10 -37.87 -36.31 15.58
CA THR A 10 -37.63 -37.53 16.40
C THR A 10 -37.37 -38.84 15.62
N THR A 11 -36.41 -39.73 15.92
CA THR A 11 -35.63 -40.03 17.15
C THR A 11 -34.47 -41.00 16.83
N LEU A 12 -33.52 -41.08 17.76
CA LEU A 12 -32.33 -41.95 17.84
C LEU A 12 -32.58 -43.47 17.71
N GLU A 13 -31.60 -44.24 17.22
CA GLU A 13 -30.75 -45.15 18.04
C GLU A 13 -29.77 -46.04 17.25
N THR A 14 -28.51 -45.98 17.71
CA THR A 14 -27.45 -47.00 17.81
C THR A 14 -27.40 -48.24 16.89
N SER A 15 -26.23 -48.46 16.28
CA SER A 15 -25.58 -49.78 16.25
C SER A 15 -24.05 -49.64 16.23
N GLN A 16 -23.42 -50.25 17.23
CA GLN A 16 -21.97 -50.46 17.34
C GLN A 16 -21.52 -51.52 16.32
N LEU A 17 -20.34 -51.33 15.72
CA LEU A 17 -19.37 -52.40 15.47
C LEU A 17 -18.00 -51.80 15.12
N THR A 18 -16.99 -52.56 15.49
CA THR A 18 -15.68 -52.16 16.02
C THR A 18 -14.54 -52.10 14.98
N LEU A 19 -13.58 -51.19 15.29
CA LEU A 19 -12.13 -51.22 15.07
C LEU A 19 -11.51 -52.02 13.92
N ASN A 20 -10.71 -51.33 13.09
CA ASN A 20 -9.26 -51.56 13.06
C ASN A 20 -8.44 -50.40 12.45
N GLN A 21 -7.56 -49.85 13.31
CA GLN A 21 -6.14 -49.54 13.10
C GLN A 21 -5.62 -48.27 12.37
N LEU A 22 -4.74 -47.57 13.13
CA LEU A 22 -3.63 -46.66 12.79
C LEU A 22 -4.03 -45.20 12.46
N GLY A 23 -3.56 -44.14 13.13
CA GLY A 23 -2.53 -43.95 14.15
C GLY A 23 -2.59 -42.49 14.67
N THR A 24 -2.05 -42.28 15.86
CA THR A 24 -2.22 -41.17 16.81
C THR A 24 -1.80 -39.73 16.40
N PRO A 25 -2.41 -38.69 17.01
CA PRO A 25 -2.06 -37.27 16.85
C PRO A 25 -1.11 -36.76 17.95
N LEU A 26 -0.24 -35.79 17.62
CA LEU A 26 0.61 -35.09 18.59
C LEU A 26 -0.08 -33.77 19.04
N ARG A 27 -0.49 -33.75 20.32
CA ARG A 27 -0.82 -32.55 21.10
C ARG A 27 0.48 -31.84 21.50
N CYS A 28 0.47 -30.50 21.49
CA CYS A 28 1.51 -29.70 22.16
C CYS A 28 0.91 -29.10 23.45
N LEU A 29 1.48 -29.49 24.58
CA LEU A 29 1.12 -29.05 25.94
C LEU A 29 1.75 -27.69 26.27
N GLN A 30 1.07 -26.99 27.17
CA GLN A 30 1.43 -25.76 27.84
C GLN A 30 2.03 -26.10 29.22
N GLU A 31 3.08 -25.38 29.66
CA GLU A 31 3.31 -24.82 31.02
C GLU A 31 4.78 -24.71 31.51
N SER A 32 5.06 -23.52 32.08
CA SER A 32 5.89 -23.16 33.27
C SER A 32 7.42 -23.36 33.36
N SER A 33 8.10 -22.21 33.40
CA SER A 33 9.12 -21.70 34.37
C SER A 33 9.99 -22.65 35.22
N ILE A 34 11.33 -22.50 35.13
CA ILE A 34 12.37 -22.47 36.22
C ILE A 34 13.75 -22.10 35.58
N ALA A 35 14.66 -21.50 36.35
CA ALA A 35 15.80 -20.68 35.91
C ALA A 35 17.21 -21.36 35.91
N PHE A 36 18.10 -20.86 35.01
CA PHE A 36 19.59 -20.87 34.89
C PHE A 36 20.37 -22.22 34.86
N PRO A 37 21.55 -22.37 34.16
CA PRO A 37 22.62 -21.37 33.92
C PRO A 37 23.25 -21.29 32.50
N ARG A 38 24.19 -20.35 32.32
CA ARG A 38 25.02 -20.09 31.11
C ARG A 38 25.87 -21.30 30.72
N PHE A 39 25.87 -21.71 29.45
CA PHE A 39 27.05 -22.26 28.74
C PHE A 39 26.95 -22.11 27.21
N SER A 40 28.13 -22.07 26.60
CA SER A 40 28.43 -21.73 25.21
C SER A 40 28.18 -22.86 24.21
N THR A 41 27.66 -22.50 23.03
CA THR A 41 27.84 -23.11 21.69
C THR A 41 27.73 -24.63 21.51
N CYS A 42 26.68 -25.08 20.80
CA CYS A 42 26.75 -26.02 19.66
C CYS A 42 25.34 -26.17 19.05
N ILE A 43 25.10 -25.61 17.86
CA ILE A 43 23.86 -25.90 17.10
C ILE A 43 24.18 -27.03 16.12
N CYS A 44 23.67 -28.22 16.43
CA CYS A 44 23.58 -29.33 15.49
C CYS A 44 22.57 -28.99 14.39
N LEU A 45 23.01 -29.04 13.12
CA LEU A 45 22.13 -29.01 11.95
C LEU A 45 21.32 -30.32 11.85
N PRO A 46 20.04 -30.28 11.43
CA PRO A 46 19.24 -31.49 11.22
C PRO A 46 19.74 -32.31 10.03
N ILE A 47 19.75 -33.64 10.21
CA ILE A 47 20.38 -34.68 9.37
C ILE A 47 19.77 -34.79 7.94
N ALA A 48 18.73 -34.03 7.61
CA ALA A 48 18.15 -34.01 6.25
C ALA A 48 18.98 -33.21 5.21
N PHE A 49 20.05 -32.52 5.60
CA PHE A 49 20.91 -31.73 4.69
C PHE A 49 22.19 -32.44 4.22
N LEU A 50 22.50 -33.62 4.77
CA LEU A 50 23.76 -34.34 4.46
C LEU A 50 23.72 -35.10 3.13
N GLY A 51 22.54 -35.41 2.60
CA GLY A 51 22.39 -36.10 1.30
C GLY A 51 22.73 -35.23 0.09
N ALA A 52 22.41 -33.94 0.12
CA ALA A 52 22.59 -33.04 -1.03
C ALA A 52 24.01 -32.44 -1.17
N LEU A 53 24.86 -32.58 -0.14
CA LEU A 53 26.23 -32.05 -0.16
C LEU A 53 27.23 -32.97 -0.88
N ASN A 54 26.87 -34.23 -1.15
CA ASN A 54 27.78 -35.18 -1.80
C ASN A 54 27.81 -35.09 -3.33
N GLU A 55 26.91 -34.34 -3.96
CA GLU A 55 26.87 -34.19 -5.43
C GLU A 55 27.37 -32.82 -5.94
N MET A 56 27.83 -31.94 -5.05
CA MET A 56 28.26 -30.58 -5.43
C MET A 56 29.77 -30.48 -5.70
N SER A 57 30.12 -29.90 -6.85
CA SER A 57 31.51 -29.53 -7.19
C SER A 57 32.20 -28.73 -6.07
N PRO A 58 33.50 -28.95 -5.78
CA PRO A 58 34.26 -28.24 -4.74
C PRO A 58 34.19 -26.70 -4.84
N HIS A 59 34.05 -26.16 -6.06
CA HIS A 59 33.87 -24.73 -6.27
C HIS A 59 32.53 -24.21 -5.72
N ASN A 60 31.47 -25.02 -5.79
CA ASN A 60 30.14 -24.66 -5.28
C ASN A 60 30.09 -24.69 -3.75
N LYS A 61 30.79 -25.65 -3.11
CA LYS A 61 30.94 -25.72 -1.64
C LYS A 61 31.65 -24.49 -1.09
N ARG A 62 32.74 -24.07 -1.75
CA ARG A 62 33.52 -22.88 -1.36
C ARG A 62 32.74 -21.58 -1.57
N ALA A 63 31.96 -21.47 -2.64
CA ALA A 63 31.09 -20.33 -2.90
C ALA A 63 29.96 -20.21 -1.86
N MET A 64 29.37 -21.34 -1.46
CA MET A 64 28.33 -21.38 -0.42
C MET A 64 28.89 -21.00 0.96
N ALA A 65 30.07 -21.52 1.32
CA ALA A 65 30.76 -21.15 2.56
C ALA A 65 31.10 -19.64 2.61
N HIS A 66 31.56 -19.05 1.50
CA HIS A 66 31.80 -17.61 1.43
C HIS A 66 30.50 -16.78 1.56
N ARG A 67 29.36 -17.28 1.06
CA ARG A 67 28.04 -16.64 1.19
C ARG A 67 27.51 -16.67 2.63
N VAL A 68 27.63 -17.81 3.31
CA VAL A 68 27.26 -17.95 4.74
C VAL A 68 28.11 -17.01 5.59
N ALA A 69 29.44 -16.99 5.37
CA ALA A 69 30.34 -16.09 6.06
C ALA A 69 30.11 -14.60 5.75
N ALA A 70 29.52 -14.26 4.60
CA ALA A 70 29.12 -12.89 4.26
C ALA A 70 27.81 -12.49 4.98
N LYS A 71 26.82 -13.39 5.03
CA LYS A 71 25.57 -13.20 5.79
C LYS A 71 25.84 -13.02 7.29
N GLU A 72 26.72 -13.85 7.86
CA GLU A 72 27.13 -13.74 9.27
C GLU A 72 27.86 -12.42 9.57
N ARG A 73 28.72 -11.95 8.65
CA ARG A 73 29.41 -10.65 8.79
C ARG A 73 28.46 -9.45 8.73
N ILE A 74 27.37 -9.56 7.96
CA ILE A 74 26.34 -8.53 7.87
C ILE A 74 25.47 -8.55 9.13
N ALA A 75 25.04 -9.73 9.59
CA ALA A 75 24.30 -9.89 10.85
C ALA A 75 25.10 -9.35 12.06
N ALA A 76 26.40 -9.63 12.12
CA ALA A 76 27.28 -9.10 13.18
C ALA A 76 27.43 -7.56 13.16
N ARG A 77 27.16 -6.90 12.02
CA ARG A 77 27.22 -5.44 11.89
C ARG A 77 25.97 -4.76 12.42
N TYR A 78 24.82 -5.42 12.35
CA TYR A 78 23.55 -4.91 12.89
C TYR A 78 23.37 -5.22 14.39
N GLY A 79 24.10 -6.20 14.93
CA GLY A 79 24.10 -6.55 16.36
C GLY A 79 24.98 -5.69 17.27
N ARG A 80 25.71 -4.69 16.76
CA ARG A 80 26.48 -3.74 17.59
C ARG A 80 25.94 -2.32 17.42
N GLY A 81 25.31 -1.82 18.48
CA GLY A 81 24.88 -0.44 18.61
C GLY A 81 26.00 0.56 18.26
N ARG A 82 25.56 1.71 17.72
CA ARG A 82 26.36 2.89 17.34
C ARG A 82 27.57 3.10 18.26
N ARG A 83 28.77 2.86 17.73
CA ARG A 83 30.00 3.47 18.24
C ARG A 83 30.50 4.47 17.19
N LYS A 84 30.56 5.74 17.56
CA LYS A 84 31.09 6.85 16.75
C LYS A 84 32.48 6.48 16.21
N LYS A 85 32.74 6.71 14.92
CA LYS A 85 34.08 6.61 14.36
C LYS A 85 34.44 7.92 13.66
N GLU A 86 35.57 8.46 14.11
CA GLU A 86 36.21 9.69 13.69
C GLU A 86 36.58 9.68 12.21
N VAL A 87 36.57 10.88 11.64
CA VAL A 87 36.98 11.20 10.28
C VAL A 87 38.51 11.19 10.21
N ARG A 88 39.07 10.36 9.32
CA ARG A 88 40.44 10.55 8.81
C ARG A 88 40.40 10.61 7.28
N HIS A 89 40.93 11.72 6.76
CA HIS A 89 41.20 11.94 5.34
C HIS A 89 42.42 11.15 4.89
N SER A 90 42.33 10.49 3.74
CA SER A 90 43.49 10.25 2.88
C SER A 90 43.07 10.26 1.40
N ARG A 91 43.85 11.02 0.61
CA ARG A 91 43.79 11.15 -0.86
C ARG A 91 44.63 10.04 -1.50
N GLY A 92 44.23 9.50 -2.65
CA GLY A 92 45.10 8.64 -3.48
C GLY A 92 44.41 7.88 -4.62
N ARG A 93 44.39 8.54 -5.79
CA ARG A 93 44.33 8.18 -7.24
C ARG A 93 44.44 6.71 -7.76
N PRO A 94 44.19 6.45 -9.08
CA PRO A 94 43.21 5.46 -9.58
C PRO A 94 43.82 4.26 -10.36
N ASN A 95 42.92 3.48 -10.96
CA ASN A 95 43.07 2.37 -11.94
C ASN A 95 42.99 0.95 -11.36
N HIS A 96 41.90 0.26 -11.66
CA HIS A 96 41.95 -0.79 -12.69
C HIS A 96 40.55 -1.27 -13.05
N SER A 97 40.33 -1.40 -14.36
CA SER A 97 39.23 -2.09 -15.03
C SER A 97 38.87 -3.40 -14.34
N ASN A 98 37.73 -3.44 -13.63
CA ASN A 98 37.15 -4.68 -13.15
C ASN A 98 35.95 -5.00 -14.04
N LYS A 99 36.15 -5.99 -14.91
CA LYS A 99 35.09 -6.73 -15.60
C LYS A 99 34.03 -7.07 -14.56
N GLU A 100 32.86 -6.45 -14.70
CA GLU A 100 31.68 -6.78 -13.92
C GLU A 100 31.39 -8.28 -14.07
N ARG A 101 31.70 -9.06 -13.04
CA ARG A 101 31.13 -10.39 -12.88
C ARG A 101 29.66 -10.19 -12.51
N GLY A 102 28.81 -10.19 -13.53
CA GLY A 102 27.37 -10.07 -13.40
C GLY A 102 26.81 -11.08 -12.40
N ASN A 103 26.19 -10.57 -11.35
CA ASN A 103 25.23 -11.32 -10.55
C ASN A 103 23.99 -11.60 -11.41
N SER A 104 23.80 -12.83 -11.88
CA SER A 104 22.57 -13.22 -12.57
C SER A 104 21.54 -13.78 -11.59
N TYR A 105 20.74 -12.87 -11.03
CA TYR A 105 19.31 -13.05 -10.77
C TYR A 105 18.62 -11.75 -11.22
N THR A 106 18.34 -11.61 -12.51
CA THR A 106 17.66 -10.43 -13.07
C THR A 106 16.24 -10.80 -13.50
N SER A 107 15.22 -10.46 -12.67
CA SER A 107 13.83 -10.13 -13.07
C SER A 107 12.89 -9.88 -11.88
N ILE A 108 12.44 -8.62 -11.71
CA ILE A 108 11.29 -8.21 -10.85
C ILE A 108 10.20 -7.33 -11.51
N TYR A 109 10.13 -6.99 -12.79
CA TYR A 109 10.25 -7.85 -13.96
C TYR A 109 11.15 -7.22 -15.05
N ASN A 110 12.37 -6.87 -14.60
CA ASN A 110 13.54 -6.26 -15.27
C ASN A 110 13.37 -4.81 -15.72
N GLU A 111 12.95 -3.99 -14.77
CA GLU A 111 12.11 -2.83 -15.04
C GLU A 111 12.80 -1.46 -14.90
N PRO A 112 12.62 -0.57 -15.90
CA PRO A 112 12.60 0.89 -15.75
C PRO A 112 11.28 1.41 -15.11
N ASN A 113 10.25 0.58 -14.89
CA ASN A 113 9.00 0.96 -14.22
C ASN A 113 9.14 0.98 -12.67
N PRO A 114 8.75 2.08 -12.01
CA PRO A 114 8.81 2.20 -10.55
C PRO A 114 7.99 1.18 -9.76
N LEU A 115 6.90 0.62 -10.33
CA LEU A 115 6.03 -0.33 -9.65
C LEU A 115 6.71 -1.67 -9.35
N ASP A 116 7.72 -2.05 -10.13
CA ASP A 116 8.49 -3.27 -9.94
C ASP A 116 9.47 -3.20 -8.76
N ARG A 117 9.65 -2.00 -8.18
CA ARG A 117 10.45 -1.80 -6.96
C ARG A 117 9.69 -2.11 -5.68
N GLN A 118 8.36 -2.25 -5.75
CA GLN A 118 7.55 -2.56 -4.58
C GLN A 118 7.84 -3.97 -4.07
N ILE A 119 7.63 -4.18 -2.78
CA ILE A 119 7.86 -5.48 -2.13
C ILE A 119 6.65 -6.39 -2.36
N PHE A 120 5.45 -5.86 -2.17
CA PHE A 120 4.20 -6.60 -2.21
C PHE A 120 3.61 -6.67 -3.62
N ASP A 121 2.92 -7.77 -3.91
CA ASP A 121 2.27 -8.01 -5.20
C ASP A 121 0.85 -7.39 -5.20
N PHE A 122 0.19 -7.40 -4.03
CA PHE A 122 -1.09 -6.74 -3.80
C PHE A 122 -1.07 -5.84 -2.56
N LEU A 123 -1.84 -4.77 -2.62
CA LEU A 123 -2.18 -3.91 -1.48
C LEU A 123 -3.68 -4.02 -1.23
N ILE A 124 -4.10 -4.11 0.02
CA ILE A 124 -5.50 -3.97 0.42
C ILE A 124 -5.63 -2.69 1.23
N VAL A 125 -6.32 -1.70 0.68
CA VAL A 125 -6.51 -0.41 1.32
C VAL A 125 -7.79 -0.42 2.15
N VAL A 126 -7.68 0.01 3.40
CA VAL A 126 -8.76 0.02 4.39
C VAL A 126 -8.89 1.44 4.95
N ASP A 127 -10.12 1.93 4.98
CA ASP A 127 -10.55 3.17 5.63
C ASP A 127 -11.93 2.92 6.22
N VAL A 128 -12.03 2.75 7.54
CA VAL A 128 -13.28 2.35 8.20
C VAL A 128 -14.10 3.57 8.58
N GLU A 129 -15.40 3.48 8.39
CA GLU A 129 -16.32 4.42 9.01
C GLU A 129 -16.78 3.88 10.36
N ALA A 130 -16.97 4.77 11.32
CA ALA A 130 -17.42 4.42 12.67
C ALA A 130 -18.60 5.29 13.11
N THR A 131 -19.43 4.76 14.02
CA THR A 131 -20.42 5.56 14.76
C THR A 131 -19.73 6.75 15.39
N CYS A 132 -20.34 7.94 15.34
CA CYS A 132 -19.73 9.14 15.92
C CYS A 132 -20.78 10.14 16.39
N GLU A 133 -20.37 11.03 17.29
CA GLU A 133 -21.17 12.13 17.78
C GLU A 133 -20.36 13.42 17.82
N ARG A 134 -21.02 14.54 17.52
CA ARG A 134 -20.37 15.85 17.49
C ARG A 134 -20.00 16.28 18.92
N LYS A 135 -18.75 16.70 19.11
CA LYS A 135 -18.21 17.23 20.39
C LYS A 135 -18.26 16.25 21.57
N ASN A 136 -18.08 14.95 21.29
CA ASN A 136 -17.95 13.92 22.31
C ASN A 136 -16.67 13.11 22.07
N ASP A 137 -15.57 13.54 22.71
CA ASP A 137 -14.25 12.92 22.51
C ASP A 137 -14.16 11.51 23.10
N ASN A 138 -15.11 11.13 23.98
CA ASN A 138 -15.18 9.82 24.64
C ASN A 138 -16.31 8.94 24.06
N TYR A 139 -16.81 9.26 22.87
CA TYR A 139 -17.89 8.50 22.25
C TYR A 139 -17.45 7.04 21.99
N PRO A 140 -18.26 6.02 22.35
CA PRO A 140 -17.91 4.63 22.11
C PRO A 140 -18.10 4.26 20.64
N HIS A 141 -17.12 4.65 19.82
CA HIS A 141 -17.10 4.40 18.38
C HIS A 141 -17.15 2.91 18.06
N GLU A 142 -17.97 2.52 17.09
CA GLU A 142 -18.11 1.17 16.54
C GLU A 142 -18.01 1.23 15.02
N ILE A 143 -17.29 0.30 14.40
CA ILE A 143 -17.19 0.25 12.94
C ILE A 143 -18.59 0.02 12.33
N ILE A 144 -18.95 0.82 11.32
CA ILE A 144 -20.22 0.76 10.57
C ILE A 144 -20.01 0.57 9.06
N GLU A 145 -18.78 0.71 8.56
CA GLU A 145 -18.38 0.31 7.21
C GLU A 145 -16.96 -0.26 7.25
N LEU A 146 -16.76 -1.45 6.68
CA LEU A 146 -15.44 -2.06 6.47
C LEU A 146 -15.20 -2.29 4.98
N PRO A 147 -14.37 -1.47 4.33
CA PRO A 147 -13.90 -1.71 2.97
C PRO A 147 -12.58 -2.51 2.96
N GLY A 148 -12.27 -3.08 1.79
CA GLY A 148 -10.97 -3.65 1.46
C GLY A 148 -10.70 -3.47 -0.03
N VAL A 149 -10.13 -2.32 -0.40
CA VAL A 149 -9.89 -1.96 -1.81
C VAL A 149 -8.63 -2.63 -2.31
N LEU A 150 -8.79 -3.49 -3.32
CA LEU A 150 -7.70 -4.28 -3.88
C LEU A 150 -6.90 -3.51 -4.93
N VAL A 151 -5.58 -3.50 -4.76
CA VAL A 151 -4.65 -2.97 -5.76
C VAL A 151 -3.73 -4.09 -6.24
N ASP A 152 -3.73 -4.35 -7.55
CA ASP A 152 -2.68 -5.11 -8.22
C ASP A 152 -1.50 -4.16 -8.45
N VAL A 153 -0.46 -4.31 -7.63
CA VAL A 153 0.65 -3.36 -7.54
C VAL A 153 1.45 -3.36 -8.84
N ARG A 154 1.73 -4.53 -9.40
CA ARG A 154 2.57 -4.65 -10.60
C ARG A 154 1.85 -4.18 -11.84
N ARG A 155 0.55 -4.48 -11.99
CA ARG A 155 -0.25 -3.91 -13.09
C ARG A 155 -0.57 -2.43 -12.87
N GLY A 156 -0.51 -1.94 -11.64
CA GLY A 156 -0.90 -0.59 -11.27
C GLY A 156 -2.41 -0.36 -11.42
N VAL A 157 -3.21 -1.36 -11.06
CA VAL A 157 -4.67 -1.40 -11.25
C VAL A 157 -5.36 -1.44 -9.89
N ILE A 158 -6.36 -0.58 -9.71
CA ILE A 158 -7.28 -0.63 -8.57
C ILE A 158 -8.50 -1.43 -9.03
N ASP A 159 -8.69 -2.61 -8.47
CA ASP A 159 -9.73 -3.55 -8.89
C ASP A 159 -10.98 -3.38 -8.01
N LYS A 160 -11.76 -2.33 -8.31
CA LYS A 160 -13.01 -2.03 -7.57
C LYS A 160 -14.00 -3.20 -7.62
N GLY A 161 -14.04 -3.96 -8.71
CA GLY A 161 -14.97 -5.07 -8.90
C GLY A 161 -14.65 -6.30 -8.05
N ARG A 162 -13.37 -6.52 -7.73
CA ARG A 162 -12.94 -7.55 -6.77
C ARG A 162 -12.67 -7.01 -5.37
N SER A 163 -12.95 -5.74 -5.09
CA SER A 163 -12.77 -5.16 -3.76
C SER A 163 -13.87 -5.60 -2.79
N PHE A 164 -13.56 -5.58 -1.50
CA PHE A 164 -14.53 -5.85 -0.43
C PHE A 164 -15.20 -4.57 0.04
N ARG A 165 -16.49 -4.68 0.38
CA ARG A 165 -17.24 -3.65 1.10
C ARG A 165 -18.37 -4.31 1.88
N SER A 166 -18.48 -3.99 3.16
CA SER A 166 -19.64 -4.33 3.97
C SER A 166 -19.99 -3.19 4.90
N TYR A 167 -21.28 -2.87 5.01
CA TYR A 167 -21.77 -2.17 6.19
C TYR A 167 -21.74 -3.10 7.39
N VAL A 168 -21.76 -2.52 8.58
CA VAL A 168 -21.70 -3.22 9.84
C VAL A 168 -22.77 -2.68 10.77
N ARG A 169 -23.51 -3.57 11.42
CA ARG A 169 -24.51 -3.19 12.42
C ARG A 169 -23.83 -2.94 13.79
N PRO A 170 -23.89 -1.72 14.33
CA PRO A 170 -23.39 -1.43 15.67
C PRO A 170 -24.29 -2.05 16.75
N ILE A 171 -23.72 -2.40 17.89
CA ILE A 171 -24.40 -3.07 19.02
C ILE A 171 -24.56 -2.11 20.21
N ILE A 172 -23.56 -1.29 20.51
CA ILE A 172 -23.56 -0.36 21.65
C ILE A 172 -24.44 0.85 21.32
N ASN A 173 -24.27 1.45 20.14
CA ASN A 173 -25.05 2.58 19.64
C ASN A 173 -25.74 2.21 18.32
N PRO A 174 -26.81 1.39 18.34
CA PRO A 174 -27.46 0.90 17.14
C PRO A 174 -28.12 2.01 16.31
N ILE A 175 -28.50 3.13 16.93
CA ILE A 175 -29.11 4.29 16.25
C ILE A 175 -28.02 5.31 15.92
N LEU A 176 -27.79 5.54 14.62
CA LEU A 176 -26.82 6.51 14.16
C LEU A 176 -27.29 7.94 14.44
N THR A 177 -26.40 8.75 15.01
CA THR A 177 -26.66 10.19 15.18
C THR A 177 -26.85 10.88 13.83
N ASP A 178 -27.60 11.99 13.79
CA ASP A 178 -27.75 12.78 12.56
C ASP A 178 -26.41 13.33 12.06
N PHE A 179 -25.48 13.61 12.97
CA PHE A 179 -24.13 13.99 12.62
C PHE A 179 -23.39 12.87 11.89
N CYS A 180 -23.44 11.65 12.43
CA CYS A 180 -22.82 10.46 11.82
C CYS A 180 -23.38 10.23 10.40
N LYS A 181 -24.71 10.17 10.26
CA LYS A 181 -25.38 9.99 8.95
C LYS A 181 -25.00 11.09 7.96
N SER A 182 -24.94 12.34 8.41
CA SER A 182 -24.57 13.48 7.54
C SER A 182 -23.11 13.42 7.12
N LEU A 183 -22.22 13.05 8.05
CA LEU A 183 -20.78 12.94 7.80
C LEU A 183 -20.53 11.78 6.84
N THR A 184 -20.94 10.57 7.18
CA THR A 184 -20.57 9.34 6.46
C THR A 184 -21.46 9.02 5.27
N GLY A 185 -22.69 9.58 5.25
CA GLY A 185 -23.70 9.25 4.24
C GLY A 185 -24.33 7.88 4.44
N ILE A 186 -23.93 7.14 5.47
CA ILE A 186 -24.50 5.85 5.83
C ILE A 186 -25.86 6.10 6.48
N THR A 187 -26.90 5.47 5.93
CA THR A 187 -28.28 5.58 6.43
C THR A 187 -28.53 4.59 7.57
N GLN A 188 -29.59 4.82 8.35
CA GLN A 188 -29.98 3.88 9.40
C GLN A 188 -30.34 2.51 8.79
N GLU A 189 -31.01 2.52 7.65
CA GLU A 189 -31.39 1.32 6.90
C GLU A 189 -30.18 0.50 6.45
N ASN A 190 -29.05 1.17 6.14
CA ASN A 190 -27.81 0.46 5.80
C ASN A 190 -27.27 -0.35 6.96
N VAL A 191 -27.29 0.18 8.19
CA VAL A 191 -26.75 -0.53 9.37
C VAL A 191 -27.76 -1.49 9.98
N ASP A 192 -29.07 -1.21 9.92
CA ASP A 192 -30.10 -2.09 10.47
C ASP A 192 -30.11 -3.46 9.78
N GLY A 193 -29.97 -3.47 8.46
CA GLY A 193 -29.90 -4.67 7.63
C GLY A 193 -28.52 -5.33 7.55
N ALA A 194 -27.49 -4.73 8.15
CA ALA A 194 -26.13 -5.22 8.06
C ALA A 194 -25.82 -6.37 9.06
N PRO A 195 -24.85 -7.23 8.74
CA PRO A 195 -24.29 -8.16 9.72
C PRO A 195 -23.51 -7.42 10.82
N VAL A 196 -23.37 -8.07 11.98
CA VAL A 196 -22.51 -7.55 13.06
C VAL A 196 -21.03 -7.72 12.70
N LEU A 197 -20.14 -6.95 13.33
CA LEU A 197 -18.72 -6.89 12.97
C LEU A 197 -18.03 -8.26 12.93
N GLN A 198 -18.33 -9.14 13.88
CA GLN A 198 -17.75 -10.48 13.94
C GLN A 198 -18.04 -11.33 12.70
N ASP A 199 -19.21 -11.15 12.07
CA ASP A 199 -19.58 -11.86 10.85
C ASP A 199 -19.01 -11.17 9.61
N VAL A 200 -18.91 -9.84 9.62
CA VAL A 200 -18.23 -9.06 8.57
C VAL A 200 -16.76 -9.48 8.45
N VAL A 201 -16.08 -9.73 9.58
CA VAL A 201 -14.70 -10.24 9.58
C VAL A 201 -14.61 -11.61 8.89
N LYS A 202 -15.56 -12.52 9.12
CA LYS A 202 -15.60 -13.82 8.44
C LYS A 202 -15.84 -13.65 6.93
N LEU A 203 -16.76 -12.77 6.54
CA LEU A 203 -17.01 -12.44 5.14
C LEU A 203 -15.77 -11.84 4.47
N PHE A 204 -15.02 -11.00 5.18
CA PHE A 204 -13.75 -10.45 4.70
C PHE A 204 -12.73 -11.58 4.49
N GLU A 205 -12.62 -12.54 5.41
CA GLU A 205 -11.69 -13.67 5.25
C GLU A 205 -12.06 -14.57 4.06
N GLU A 206 -13.34 -14.88 3.88
CA GLU A 206 -13.83 -15.65 2.72
C GLU A 206 -13.50 -14.92 1.43
N TRP A 207 -13.76 -13.61 1.39
CA TRP A 207 -13.38 -12.76 0.29
C TRP A 207 -11.87 -12.78 0.04
N TYR A 208 -11.05 -12.65 1.09
CA TYR A 208 -9.59 -12.67 0.99
C TYR A 208 -9.11 -13.97 0.36
N ARG A 209 -9.54 -15.13 0.90
CA ARG A 209 -9.15 -16.46 0.40
C ARG A 209 -9.57 -16.68 -1.06
N ARG A 210 -10.73 -16.17 -1.46
CA ARG A 210 -11.22 -16.29 -2.84
C ARG A 210 -10.52 -15.35 -3.82
N THR A 211 -10.09 -14.19 -3.35
CA THR A 211 -9.65 -13.09 -4.21
C THR A 211 -8.13 -13.03 -4.36
N ILE A 212 -7.39 -13.35 -3.31
CA ILE A 212 -5.93 -13.31 -3.28
C ILE A 212 -5.37 -14.65 -3.77
N PRO A 213 -4.56 -14.66 -4.84
CA PRO A 213 -3.90 -15.88 -5.29
C PRO A 213 -2.95 -16.43 -4.24
N ALA A 214 -2.99 -17.75 -4.00
CA ALA A 214 -1.98 -18.43 -3.19
C ALA A 214 -0.57 -18.14 -3.72
N GLY A 215 0.39 -17.95 -2.81
CA GLY A 215 1.76 -17.54 -3.15
C GLY A 215 1.99 -16.02 -3.28
N ALA A 216 0.94 -15.20 -3.31
CA ALA A 216 1.06 -13.76 -3.46
C ALA A 216 1.43 -13.05 -2.14
N LYS A 217 2.32 -12.06 -2.21
CA LYS A 217 2.65 -11.21 -1.07
C LYS A 217 1.66 -10.06 -0.98
N VAL A 218 0.97 -9.93 0.15
CA VAL A 218 -0.08 -8.92 0.37
C VAL A 218 0.21 -8.13 1.63
N VAL A 219 -0.13 -6.84 1.62
CA VAL A 219 -0.07 -5.98 2.81
C VAL A 219 -1.30 -5.07 2.87
N PHE A 220 -1.70 -4.69 4.07
CA PHE A 220 -2.76 -3.70 4.26
C PHE A 220 -2.19 -2.28 4.24
N ALA A 221 -3.01 -1.29 3.91
CA ALA A 221 -2.65 0.12 3.97
C ALA A 221 -3.81 1.01 4.40
N THR A 222 -3.48 2.10 5.10
CA THR A 222 -4.45 3.04 5.71
C THR A 222 -3.95 4.49 5.62
N ASP A 223 -4.84 5.49 5.80
CA ASP A 223 -4.47 6.90 5.94
C ASP A 223 -4.15 7.27 7.41
N GLY A 224 -3.10 6.66 7.95
CA GLY A 224 -2.70 6.84 9.35
C GLY A 224 -3.11 5.67 10.25
N PRO A 225 -2.93 5.81 11.57
CA PRO A 225 -3.08 4.69 12.49
C PRO A 225 -4.52 4.39 12.90
N TRP A 226 -5.46 5.31 12.67
CA TRP A 226 -6.78 5.27 13.30
C TRP A 226 -7.57 4.03 12.93
N ASP A 227 -7.59 3.62 11.67
CA ASP A 227 -8.36 2.46 11.20
C ASP A 227 -8.00 1.18 11.95
N LEU A 228 -6.73 0.78 11.87
CA LEU A 228 -6.30 -0.52 12.39
C LEU A 228 -5.91 -0.46 13.86
N LYS A 229 -5.29 0.62 14.32
CA LYS A 229 -4.86 0.74 15.72
C LYS A 229 -6.01 1.16 16.63
N ASN A 230 -6.80 2.16 16.26
CA ASN A 230 -7.85 2.68 17.14
C ASN A 230 -9.17 1.93 16.93
N PHE A 231 -9.74 1.96 15.72
CA PHE A 231 -11.07 1.37 15.48
C PHE A 231 -11.06 -0.16 15.51
N VAL A 232 -10.13 -0.81 14.82
CA VAL A 232 -10.02 -2.29 14.87
C VAL A 232 -9.43 -2.73 16.20
N TYR A 233 -8.19 -2.37 16.53
CA TYR A 233 -7.52 -2.94 17.70
C TYR A 233 -8.06 -2.41 19.05
N GLU A 234 -8.01 -1.11 19.31
CA GLU A 234 -8.39 -0.59 20.64
C GLU A 234 -9.91 -0.72 20.90
N HIS A 235 -10.76 -0.37 19.92
CA HIS A 235 -12.21 -0.38 20.11
C HIS A 235 -12.81 -1.77 19.87
N SER A 236 -12.61 -2.35 18.68
CA SER A 236 -13.31 -3.60 18.34
C SER A 236 -12.71 -4.83 19.06
N ILE A 237 -11.38 -4.93 19.12
CA ILE A 237 -10.71 -6.11 19.69
C ILE A 237 -10.58 -5.99 21.21
N MET A 238 -9.98 -4.91 21.70
CA MET A 238 -9.63 -4.80 23.12
C MET A 238 -10.82 -4.43 24.00
N ARG A 239 -11.69 -3.51 23.55
CA ARG A 239 -12.89 -3.10 24.29
C ARG A 239 -14.05 -4.06 24.05
N ASP A 240 -14.35 -4.41 22.80
CA ASP A 240 -15.55 -5.18 22.44
C ASP A 240 -15.31 -6.69 22.28
N HIS A 241 -14.05 -7.14 22.41
CA HIS A 241 -13.68 -8.56 22.35
C HIS A 241 -14.00 -9.26 21.02
N VAL A 242 -14.12 -8.50 19.92
CA VAL A 242 -14.29 -9.06 18.57
C VAL A 242 -12.99 -9.71 18.13
N ARG A 243 -13.08 -10.94 17.62
CA ARG A 243 -11.91 -11.67 17.12
C ARG A 243 -11.58 -11.22 15.70
N PHE A 244 -10.31 -10.93 15.44
CA PHE A 244 -9.78 -10.57 14.12
C PHE A 244 -8.59 -11.46 13.72
N PRO A 245 -8.41 -11.74 12.41
CA PRO A 245 -7.24 -12.44 11.95
C PRO A 245 -6.00 -11.54 12.04
N SER A 246 -4.84 -12.16 12.28
CA SER A 246 -3.57 -11.47 12.53
C SER A 246 -3.08 -10.57 11.38
N ILE A 247 -3.64 -10.71 10.18
CA ILE A 247 -3.35 -9.83 9.04
C ILE A 247 -3.80 -8.37 9.27
N PHE A 248 -4.74 -8.11 10.18
CA PHE A 248 -5.15 -6.75 10.57
C PHE A 248 -4.15 -6.07 11.53
N TYR A 249 -3.13 -6.79 11.98
CA TYR A 249 -2.14 -6.31 12.96
C TYR A 249 -0.87 -5.76 12.33
N GLU A 250 -0.80 -5.69 11.01
CA GLU A 250 0.32 -5.07 10.30
C GLU A 250 -0.14 -4.33 9.05
N TYR A 251 0.41 -3.15 8.81
CA TYR A 251 -0.02 -2.30 7.70
C TYR A 251 1.03 -1.26 7.31
N VAL A 252 0.86 -0.71 6.11
CA VAL A 252 1.58 0.47 5.64
C VAL A 252 0.75 1.71 5.95
N ASP A 253 1.30 2.61 6.77
CA ASP A 253 0.72 3.94 6.98
C ASP A 253 1.08 4.84 5.78
N ILE A 254 0.09 5.10 4.91
CA ILE A 254 0.26 5.91 3.71
C ILE A 254 0.55 7.36 4.09
N ARG A 255 -0.11 7.90 5.12
CA ARG A 255 0.07 9.29 5.57
C ARG A 255 1.47 9.57 6.04
N THR A 256 1.99 8.69 6.90
CA THR A 256 3.35 8.80 7.43
C THR A 256 4.38 8.57 6.33
N THR A 257 4.16 7.57 5.46
CA THR A 257 5.01 7.35 4.28
C THR A 257 5.05 8.59 3.38
N PHE A 258 3.90 9.18 3.09
CA PHE A 258 3.79 10.39 2.26
C PHE A 258 4.50 11.57 2.90
N ALA A 259 4.27 11.80 4.19
CA ALA A 259 4.91 12.87 4.92
C ALA A 259 6.44 12.80 4.81
N ASN A 260 6.99 11.61 5.07
CA ASN A 260 8.43 11.38 5.03
C ASN A 260 9.02 11.54 3.63
N TYR A 261 8.35 11.03 2.60
CA TYR A 261 8.90 11.00 1.24
C TYR A 261 8.64 12.30 0.45
N PHE A 262 7.45 12.89 0.57
CA PHE A 262 6.98 14.01 -0.25
C PHE A 262 6.75 15.32 0.52
N ASN A 263 6.79 15.30 1.85
CA ASN A 263 6.42 16.49 2.66
C ASN A 263 7.34 16.77 3.85
N LYS A 264 8.63 16.44 3.76
CA LYS A 264 9.66 16.79 4.78
C LYS A 264 9.27 16.35 6.20
N GLY A 265 8.57 15.23 6.33
CA GLY A 265 8.10 14.67 7.60
C GLY A 265 6.82 15.30 8.17
N LYS A 266 6.21 16.30 7.51
CA LYS A 266 4.97 16.93 8.00
C LYS A 266 3.73 16.14 7.55
N LEU A 267 2.90 15.73 8.50
CA LEU A 267 1.59 15.12 8.23
C LEU A 267 0.62 16.18 7.69
N ILE A 268 -0.19 15.81 6.69
CA ILE A 268 -1.25 16.60 6.08
C ILE A 268 -2.46 15.69 5.81
N LYS A 269 -3.63 16.28 5.51
CA LYS A 269 -4.86 15.53 5.27
C LYS A 269 -4.86 14.86 3.89
N LEU A 270 -5.72 13.86 3.71
CA LEU A 270 -5.87 13.12 2.46
C LEU A 270 -6.03 14.05 1.24
N GLU A 271 -6.91 15.06 1.32
CA GLU A 271 -7.16 15.99 0.23
C GLU A 271 -5.90 16.77 -0.16
N ASP A 272 -5.10 17.20 0.83
CA ASP A 272 -3.85 17.91 0.57
C ASP A 272 -2.80 16.98 -0.07
N MET A 273 -2.77 15.69 0.32
CA MET A 273 -1.91 14.69 -0.32
C MET A 273 -2.31 14.44 -1.77
N LEU A 274 -3.61 14.30 -2.03
CA LEU A 274 -4.16 14.14 -3.38
C LEU A 274 -3.81 15.36 -4.24
N HIS A 275 -4.07 16.58 -3.77
CA HIS A 275 -3.74 17.81 -4.49
C HIS A 275 -2.26 17.91 -4.84
N ARG A 276 -1.36 17.55 -3.92
CA ARG A 276 0.10 17.55 -4.19
C ARG A 276 0.52 16.55 -5.26
N MET A 277 -0.24 15.47 -5.42
CA MET A 277 -0.03 14.47 -6.47
C MET A 277 -0.83 14.76 -7.74
N ASN A 278 -1.43 15.97 -7.85
CA ASN A 278 -2.32 16.38 -8.94
C ASN A 278 -3.51 15.44 -9.13
N LEU A 279 -4.01 14.87 -8.03
CA LEU A 279 -5.22 14.07 -7.99
C LEU A 279 -6.37 14.90 -7.43
N GLN A 280 -7.58 14.62 -7.93
CA GLN A 280 -8.83 15.11 -7.36
C GLN A 280 -9.53 13.95 -6.66
N PHE A 281 -10.23 14.25 -5.56
CA PHE A 281 -11.02 13.25 -4.85
C PHE A 281 -12.12 12.69 -5.77
N GLU A 282 -12.28 11.37 -5.82
CA GLU A 282 -13.35 10.69 -6.56
C GLU A 282 -14.38 10.09 -5.59
N GLY A 283 -15.67 10.32 -5.84
CA GLY A 283 -16.74 9.78 -5.00
C GLY A 283 -17.12 10.72 -3.85
N ARG A 284 -17.62 10.16 -2.76
CA ARG A 284 -18.11 10.89 -1.59
C ARG A 284 -17.07 10.85 -0.45
N PRO A 285 -16.57 12.00 0.04
CA PRO A 285 -15.73 12.04 1.24
C PRO A 285 -16.46 11.44 2.45
N HIS A 286 -15.73 10.76 3.33
CA HIS A 286 -16.27 10.00 4.47
C HIS A 286 -17.20 8.87 4.02
N SER A 287 -16.94 8.28 2.86
CA SER A 287 -17.45 6.95 2.56
C SER A 287 -16.24 6.05 2.51
N GLY A 288 -16.13 5.11 3.44
CA GLY A 288 -14.91 4.34 3.65
C GLY A 288 -14.42 3.67 2.36
N PHE A 289 -15.34 3.19 1.51
CA PHE A 289 -14.97 2.63 0.21
C PHE A 289 -14.39 3.66 -0.77
N ASP A 290 -15.01 4.84 -0.90
CA ASP A 290 -14.51 5.90 -1.78
C ASP A 290 -13.20 6.50 -1.25
N ASP A 291 -13.07 6.69 0.06
CA ASP A 291 -11.82 7.10 0.71
C ASP A 291 -10.71 6.08 0.47
N SER A 292 -10.98 4.78 0.68
CA SER A 292 -10.06 3.69 0.38
C SER A 292 -9.62 3.67 -1.10
N VAL A 293 -10.54 3.97 -2.04
CA VAL A 293 -10.21 4.13 -3.46
C VAL A 293 -9.26 5.31 -3.69
N ASN A 294 -9.50 6.45 -3.04
CA ASN A 294 -8.63 7.61 -3.17
C ASN A 294 -7.26 7.39 -2.55
N ILE A 295 -7.18 6.72 -1.40
CA ILE A 295 -5.93 6.29 -0.78
C ILE A 295 -5.19 5.30 -1.69
N ALA A 296 -5.90 4.37 -2.35
CA ALA A 296 -5.29 3.48 -3.35
C ALA A 296 -4.73 4.24 -4.58
N ARG A 297 -5.45 5.26 -5.06
CA ARG A 297 -4.99 6.15 -6.16
C ARG A 297 -3.75 6.94 -5.75
N LEU A 298 -3.75 7.47 -4.53
CA LEU A 298 -2.61 8.14 -3.92
C LEU A 298 -1.41 7.18 -3.83
N ALA A 299 -1.61 6.00 -3.26
CA ALA A 299 -0.60 4.97 -3.10
C ALA A 299 0.06 4.60 -4.43
N LEU A 300 -0.73 4.31 -5.48
CA LEU A 300 -0.18 4.04 -6.81
C LEU A 300 0.61 5.22 -7.38
N SER A 301 0.16 6.44 -7.16
CA SER A 301 0.85 7.64 -7.62
C SER A 301 2.18 7.84 -6.88
N MET A 302 2.22 7.56 -5.58
CA MET A 302 3.46 7.57 -4.78
C MET A 302 4.46 6.53 -5.29
N MET A 303 3.99 5.30 -5.57
CA MET A 303 4.85 4.24 -6.12
C MET A 303 5.40 4.61 -7.49
N LYS A 304 4.56 5.16 -8.38
CA LYS A 304 4.97 5.68 -9.69
C LYS A 304 5.97 6.84 -9.59
N ALA A 305 5.89 7.64 -8.53
CA ALA A 305 6.87 8.69 -8.24
C ALA A 305 8.16 8.16 -7.58
N GLY A 306 8.30 6.84 -7.39
CA GLY A 306 9.51 6.19 -6.88
C GLY A 306 9.53 5.91 -5.38
N CYS A 307 8.44 6.17 -4.66
CA CYS A 307 8.29 5.77 -3.26
C CYS A 307 8.13 4.26 -3.15
N VAL A 308 8.87 3.61 -2.25
CA VAL A 308 8.77 2.16 -2.02
C VAL A 308 8.14 1.91 -0.65
N PHE A 309 7.08 1.10 -0.60
CA PHE A 309 6.39 0.77 0.63
C PHE A 309 7.10 -0.38 1.33
N ASN A 310 8.08 -0.02 2.15
CA ASN A 310 8.90 -0.95 2.90
C ASN A 310 8.93 -0.66 4.40
N TYR A 311 8.09 0.23 4.92
CA TYR A 311 7.95 0.43 6.35
C TYR A 311 6.59 -0.12 6.80
N LEU A 312 6.62 -1.10 7.70
CA LEU A 312 5.43 -1.73 8.24
C LEU A 312 5.20 -1.25 9.68
N VAL A 313 3.98 -0.81 9.96
CA VAL A 313 3.49 -0.59 11.32
C VAL A 313 2.94 -1.91 11.84
N SER A 314 3.32 -2.29 13.06
CA SER A 314 2.98 -3.57 13.66
C SER A 314 2.29 -3.35 15.00
N ILE A 315 1.08 -3.91 15.16
CA ILE A 315 0.33 -3.95 16.42
C ILE A 315 0.70 -5.23 17.18
N PRO A 316 1.10 -5.19 18.47
CA PRO A 316 1.52 -6.38 19.21
C PRO A 316 0.48 -7.52 19.20
N LEU A 317 0.91 -8.75 18.88
CA LEU A 317 0.07 -9.96 18.91
C LEU A 317 0.04 -10.57 20.31
N THR A 318 -0.38 -9.78 21.30
CA THR A 318 -0.36 -10.17 22.72
C THR A 318 -1.74 -10.34 23.32
N ASP A 319 -2.80 -9.92 22.62
CA ASP A 319 -4.17 -10.14 23.07
C ASP A 319 -4.64 -11.58 22.82
N LYS A 320 -5.78 -11.97 23.39
CA LYS A 320 -6.35 -13.33 23.26
C LYS A 320 -7.39 -13.47 22.15
N PHE A 321 -7.69 -12.38 21.45
CA PHE A 321 -8.77 -12.28 20.48
C PHE A 321 -8.27 -12.41 19.05
N TYR A 322 -6.98 -12.20 18.81
CA TYR A 322 -6.37 -12.53 17.52
C TYR A 322 -6.37 -14.03 17.25
N TYR A 323 -6.27 -14.38 15.97
CA TYR A 323 -5.95 -15.72 15.50
C TYR A 323 -5.17 -15.63 14.19
N SER A 324 -4.35 -16.65 13.92
CA SER A 324 -3.64 -16.73 12.64
C SER A 324 -4.59 -17.13 11.52
N LEU A 325 -4.46 -16.46 10.38
CA LEU A 325 -5.11 -16.89 9.15
C LEU A 325 -4.24 -17.98 8.51
N GLU A 326 -4.74 -19.22 8.50
CA GLU A 326 -3.97 -20.38 8.02
C GLU A 326 -3.46 -20.17 6.58
N GLY A 327 -2.19 -20.52 6.35
CA GLY A 327 -1.54 -20.39 5.05
C GLY A 327 -1.18 -18.94 4.66
N VAL A 328 -1.41 -17.95 5.52
CA VAL A 328 -1.08 -16.55 5.24
C VAL A 328 0.05 -16.08 6.17
N PRO A 329 1.21 -15.66 5.62
CA PRO A 329 2.32 -15.17 6.42
C PRO A 329 2.06 -13.75 6.90
N LEU A 330 2.75 -13.40 7.98
CA LEU A 330 2.96 -12.02 8.42
C LEU A 330 4.39 -11.60 8.06
N TYR A 331 4.57 -10.34 7.69
CA TYR A 331 5.85 -9.77 7.27
C TYR A 331 6.47 -8.85 8.32
N ARG A 332 5.80 -8.66 9.45
CA ARG A 332 6.31 -7.93 10.61
C ARG A 332 7.66 -8.43 11.09
N ARG A 333 8.39 -7.49 11.68
CA ARG A 333 9.64 -7.79 12.37
C ARG A 333 9.37 -8.27 13.79
N GLU A 334 10.32 -9.04 14.33
CA GLU A 334 10.31 -9.44 15.74
C GLU A 334 10.33 -8.21 16.68
N GLU A 335 11.04 -7.14 16.29
CA GLU A 335 11.11 -5.91 17.09
C GLU A 335 9.88 -4.98 16.93
N GLY A 336 8.90 -5.35 16.11
CA GLY A 336 7.68 -4.56 15.88
C GLY A 336 7.69 -3.75 14.59
N SER A 337 7.32 -2.48 14.65
CA SER A 337 7.24 -1.60 13.47
C SER A 337 8.62 -1.29 12.92
N GLY A 338 8.78 -1.29 11.59
CA GLY A 338 10.08 -0.96 11.00
C GLY A 338 10.19 -1.17 9.51
N THR A 339 11.36 -0.81 8.98
CA THR A 339 11.72 -1.06 7.58
C THR A 339 11.96 -2.55 7.34
N LEU A 340 11.34 -3.07 6.30
CA LEU A 340 11.43 -4.43 5.81
C LEU A 340 12.62 -4.58 4.86
N ASP A 341 13.32 -5.70 5.00
CA ASP A 341 14.29 -6.17 4.02
C ASP A 341 13.56 -7.04 2.98
N PRO A 342 13.58 -6.70 1.68
CA PRO A 342 12.90 -7.48 0.65
C PRO A 342 13.31 -8.95 0.61
N ASP A 343 14.57 -9.28 0.92
CA ASP A 343 15.04 -10.67 0.93
C ASP A 343 14.41 -11.46 2.08
N VAL A 344 14.23 -10.81 3.25
CA VAL A 344 13.56 -11.41 4.40
C VAL A 344 12.08 -11.65 4.09
N VAL A 345 11.38 -10.68 3.50
CA VAL A 345 9.98 -10.84 3.09
C VAL A 345 9.83 -11.99 2.09
N ASN A 346 10.74 -12.08 1.10
CA ASN A 346 10.73 -13.17 0.13
C ASN A 346 11.00 -14.53 0.79
N ASP A 347 11.90 -14.61 1.76
CA ASP A 347 12.20 -15.87 2.46
C ASP A 347 11.03 -16.32 3.35
N ILE A 348 10.33 -15.38 4.01
CA ILE A 348 9.07 -15.65 4.73
C ILE A 348 8.02 -16.21 3.76
N ALA A 349 7.79 -15.54 2.64
CA ALA A 349 6.80 -15.97 1.64
C ALA A 349 7.12 -17.37 1.07
N LYS A 350 8.38 -17.64 0.70
CA LYS A 350 8.82 -18.96 0.23
C LYS A 350 8.58 -20.05 1.27
N LYS A 351 8.90 -19.76 2.55
CA LYS A 351 8.72 -20.73 3.65
C LYS A 351 7.24 -21.03 3.89
N CYS A 352 6.38 -20.02 3.77
CA CYS A 352 4.94 -20.16 4.01
C CYS A 352 4.22 -20.86 2.87
N TYR A 353 4.49 -20.46 1.63
CA TYR A 353 3.73 -20.90 0.45
C TYR A 353 4.38 -22.05 -0.33
N GLY A 354 5.66 -22.35 -0.10
CA GLY A 354 6.38 -23.40 -0.83
C GLY A 354 6.35 -23.18 -2.34
N ASP A 355 5.92 -24.21 -3.08
CA ASP A 355 5.87 -24.19 -4.56
C ASP A 355 4.83 -23.21 -5.11
N GLU A 356 3.81 -22.85 -4.33
CA GLU A 356 2.80 -21.87 -4.73
C GLU A 356 3.42 -20.48 -4.93
N TYR A 357 4.44 -20.12 -4.14
CA TYR A 357 5.17 -18.86 -4.30
C TYR A 357 5.81 -18.74 -5.71
N PHE A 358 6.49 -19.79 -6.15
CA PHE A 358 7.20 -19.79 -7.44
C PHE A 358 6.25 -19.89 -8.63
N SER A 359 5.22 -20.74 -8.52
CA SER A 359 4.21 -20.88 -9.56
C SER A 359 3.37 -19.60 -9.72
N PHE A 360 2.98 -18.95 -8.62
CA PHE A 360 2.38 -17.62 -8.63
C PHE A 360 3.31 -16.59 -9.29
N GLY A 361 4.57 -16.48 -8.83
CA GLY A 361 5.51 -15.49 -9.34
C GLY A 361 5.74 -15.58 -10.85
N THR A 362 5.71 -16.80 -11.40
CA THR A 362 5.82 -17.05 -12.84
C THR A 362 4.55 -16.65 -13.59
N ARG A 363 3.36 -17.10 -13.14
CA ARG A 363 2.09 -16.73 -13.78
C ARG A 363 1.84 -15.22 -13.72
N HIS A 364 2.02 -14.62 -12.55
CA HIS A 364 1.83 -13.20 -12.32
C HIS A 364 2.76 -12.35 -13.20
N ARG A 365 4.01 -12.78 -13.40
CA ARG A 365 4.93 -12.15 -14.36
C ARG A 365 4.35 -12.03 -15.76
N ASP A 366 3.95 -13.17 -16.30
CA ASP A 366 3.52 -13.28 -17.70
C ASP A 366 2.24 -12.46 -17.92
N GLU A 367 1.37 -12.52 -16.93
CA GLU A 367 0.15 -11.73 -16.81
C GLU A 367 0.40 -10.20 -16.78
N VAL A 368 1.38 -9.74 -16.00
CA VAL A 368 1.77 -8.32 -15.92
C VAL A 368 2.40 -7.85 -17.24
N LEU A 369 3.31 -8.63 -17.82
CA LEU A 369 3.96 -8.30 -19.09
C LEU A 369 2.95 -8.24 -20.24
N LYS A 370 2.01 -9.19 -20.29
CA LYS A 370 0.91 -9.17 -21.26
C LYS A 370 0.04 -7.93 -21.09
N TYR A 371 -0.35 -7.60 -19.86
CA TYR A 371 -1.15 -6.41 -19.56
C TYR A 371 -0.43 -5.12 -20.00
N ARG A 372 0.84 -4.94 -19.62
CA ARG A 372 1.63 -3.76 -19.97
C ARG A 372 1.78 -3.60 -21.49
N LYS A 373 2.04 -4.70 -22.21
CA LYS A 373 2.10 -4.69 -23.68
C LYS A 373 0.77 -4.26 -24.31
N GLN A 374 -0.36 -4.74 -23.77
CA GLN A 374 -1.68 -4.33 -24.25
C GLN A 374 -1.96 -2.85 -23.99
N GLN A 375 -1.61 -2.32 -22.81
CA GLN A 375 -1.77 -0.89 -22.51
C GLN A 375 -0.92 -0.01 -23.44
N GLN A 376 0.33 -0.39 -23.70
CA GLN A 376 1.19 0.34 -24.66
C GLN A 376 0.61 0.37 -26.07
N LEU A 377 -0.02 -0.72 -26.52
CA LEU A 377 -0.71 -0.77 -27.82
C LEU A 377 -1.93 0.15 -27.84
N LEU A 378 -2.72 0.16 -26.77
CA LEU A 378 -3.88 1.06 -26.64
C LEU A 378 -3.46 2.53 -26.65
N GLU A 379 -2.41 2.89 -25.91
CA GLU A 379 -1.85 4.24 -25.91
C GLU A 379 -1.30 4.63 -27.29
N HIS A 380 -0.67 3.70 -28.00
CA HIS A 380 -0.18 3.96 -29.36
C HIS A 380 -1.33 4.17 -30.35
N ASN A 381 -2.39 3.37 -30.25
CA ASN A 381 -3.55 3.45 -31.15
C ASN A 381 -4.47 4.65 -30.83
N ASN A 382 -4.55 5.07 -29.58
CA ASN A 382 -5.34 6.21 -29.13
C ASN A 382 -4.57 7.53 -29.16
N LYS A 383 -3.27 7.52 -29.50
CA LYS A 383 -2.61 8.76 -29.92
C LYS A 383 -3.34 9.25 -31.17
N PRO A 384 -3.87 10.48 -31.18
CA PRO A 384 -4.43 11.02 -32.41
C PRO A 384 -3.36 10.84 -33.49
N ARG A 385 -3.71 10.19 -34.61
CA ARG A 385 -2.87 10.22 -35.81
C ARG A 385 -2.47 11.66 -35.92
N ALA A 386 -1.17 11.94 -35.83
CA ALA A 386 -0.68 13.28 -36.06
C ALA A 386 -1.32 13.68 -37.38
N SER A 387 -2.32 14.57 -37.35
CA SER A 387 -2.67 15.36 -38.50
C SER A 387 -1.32 15.87 -38.94
N LEU A 388 -0.87 15.46 -40.14
CA LEU A 388 0.30 16.01 -40.80
C LEU A 388 0.34 17.47 -40.36
N LYS A 389 1.32 17.83 -39.50
CA LYS A 389 1.46 19.22 -39.10
C LYS A 389 1.45 19.95 -40.43
N PRO A 390 0.50 20.87 -40.70
CA PRO A 390 0.54 21.60 -41.93
C PRO A 390 1.97 22.11 -42.07
N PRO A 391 2.57 22.01 -43.27
CA PRO A 391 3.97 22.37 -43.48
C PRO A 391 4.20 23.71 -42.79
N PRO A 392 5.33 23.87 -42.06
CA PRO A 392 5.54 25.04 -41.23
C PRO A 392 5.15 26.26 -42.04
N LEU A 393 4.10 26.96 -41.60
CA LEU A 393 3.70 28.21 -42.23
C LEU A 393 4.97 29.06 -42.23
N ARG A 394 5.58 29.19 -43.41
CA ARG A 394 6.64 30.15 -43.65
C ARG A 394 6.13 31.45 -43.04
N HIS A 395 6.68 31.83 -41.89
CA HIS A 395 6.48 33.14 -41.30
C HIS A 395 7.26 34.14 -42.16
N GLY A 396 6.86 34.26 -43.42
CA GLY A 396 7.25 35.31 -44.32
C GLY A 396 6.20 36.41 -44.24
N GLY A 397 6.54 37.51 -43.56
CA GLY A 397 5.94 38.82 -43.82
C GLY A 397 4.83 39.32 -42.87
N GLN A 398 3.98 38.47 -42.28
CA GLN A 398 2.85 38.98 -41.49
C GLN A 398 3.25 39.53 -40.10
N GLY A 399 4.15 38.85 -39.37
CA GLY A 399 4.61 39.33 -38.06
C GLY A 399 5.37 40.66 -38.10
N ILE A 400 6.03 40.96 -39.23
CA ILE A 400 6.69 42.25 -39.47
C ILE A 400 5.64 43.33 -39.71
N ARG A 401 4.60 43.06 -40.51
CA ARG A 401 3.51 44.02 -40.78
C ARG A 401 2.77 44.42 -39.50
N TYR A 402 2.44 43.47 -38.62
CA TYR A 402 1.77 43.80 -37.35
C TYR A 402 2.66 44.62 -36.40
N ARG A 403 3.97 44.35 -36.36
CA ARG A 403 4.92 45.16 -35.57
C ARG A 403 5.09 46.55 -36.14
N LEU A 404 5.12 46.70 -37.47
CA LEU A 404 5.25 47.99 -38.15
C LEU A 404 3.98 48.84 -37.97
N VAL A 405 2.81 48.23 -38.05
CA VAL A 405 1.53 48.89 -37.73
C VAL A 405 1.47 49.31 -36.26
N ALA A 406 1.89 48.45 -35.33
CA ALA A 406 1.93 48.81 -33.90
C ALA A 406 2.87 50.00 -33.62
N VAL A 407 4.04 50.05 -34.26
CA VAL A 407 4.97 51.18 -34.15
C VAL A 407 4.38 52.46 -34.75
N LEU A 408 3.71 52.38 -35.90
CA LEU A 408 3.05 53.54 -36.52
C LEU A 408 1.90 54.08 -35.66
N VAL A 409 1.12 53.21 -35.03
CA VAL A 409 0.05 53.61 -34.09
C VAL A 409 0.64 54.31 -32.86
N LEU A 410 1.73 53.78 -32.29
CA LEU A 410 2.41 54.41 -31.15
C LEU A 410 3.00 55.78 -31.53
N LEU A 411 3.57 55.93 -32.72
CA LEU A 411 4.05 57.21 -33.24
C LEU A 411 2.91 58.22 -33.43
N ALA A 412 1.78 57.79 -33.98
CA ALA A 412 0.61 58.65 -34.15
C ALA A 412 0.08 59.16 -32.79
N VAL A 413 -0.01 58.27 -31.80
CA VAL A 413 -0.41 58.65 -30.43
C VAL A 413 0.59 59.65 -29.82
N ALA A 414 1.89 59.42 -29.98
CA ALA A 414 2.92 60.33 -29.48
C ALA A 414 2.83 61.73 -30.13
N VAL A 415 2.59 61.81 -31.45
CA VAL A 415 2.40 63.07 -32.16
C VAL A 415 1.15 63.80 -31.66
N ILE A 416 0.03 63.09 -31.47
CA ILE A 416 -1.20 63.69 -30.92
C ILE A 416 -0.95 64.25 -29.51
N MET A 417 -0.23 63.52 -28.65
CA MET A 417 0.10 64.02 -27.32
C MET A 417 1.01 65.25 -27.37
N LEU A 418 1.99 65.28 -28.28
CA LEU A 418 2.86 66.45 -28.46
C LEU A 418 2.08 67.67 -28.97
N LEU A 419 1.16 67.48 -29.91
CA LEU A 419 0.29 68.55 -30.40
C LEU A 419 -0.64 69.05 -29.30
N ALA A 420 -1.19 68.17 -28.46
CA ALA A 420 -2.01 68.56 -27.31
C ALA A 420 -1.20 69.36 -26.27
N LEU A 421 0.06 68.98 -26.03
CA LEU A 421 0.98 69.71 -25.15
C LEU A 421 1.36 71.07 -25.75
N ALA A 422 1.65 71.14 -27.05
CA ALA A 422 1.93 72.39 -27.75
C ALA A 422 0.70 73.33 -27.74
N TYR A 423 -0.50 72.79 -27.96
CA TYR A 423 -1.75 73.52 -27.88
C TYR A 423 -2.01 74.06 -26.47
N ARG A 424 -1.81 73.24 -25.43
CA ARG A 424 -1.88 73.70 -24.03
C ARG A 424 -0.87 74.81 -23.74
N LYS A 425 0.35 74.69 -24.27
CA LYS A 425 1.40 75.71 -24.09
C LYS A 425 1.08 77.00 -24.83
N MET A 426 0.51 76.93 -26.03
CA MET A 426 -0.01 78.09 -26.75
C MET A 426 -1.18 78.75 -26.00
N LEU A 427 -2.14 77.98 -25.49
CA LEU A 427 -3.21 78.51 -24.65
C LEU A 427 -2.67 79.21 -23.40
N SER A 428 -1.64 78.64 -22.77
CA SER A 428 -0.97 79.25 -21.61
C SER A 428 -0.19 80.52 -21.96
N TRP A 429 0.24 80.69 -23.20
CA TRP A 429 0.85 81.93 -23.68
C TRP A 429 -0.21 82.99 -24.03
N TYR A 430 -1.30 82.57 -24.67
CA TYR A 430 -2.40 83.46 -25.07
C TYR A 430 -3.21 83.98 -23.88
N ASN A 431 -3.31 83.21 -22.79
CA ASN A 431 -4.00 83.60 -21.55
C ASN A 431 -3.08 84.27 -20.52
N LYS A 432 -1.88 84.74 -20.89
CA LYS A 432 -1.10 85.62 -20.00
C LYS A 432 -1.67 87.04 -20.11
N PRO A 433 -2.20 87.62 -19.02
CA PRO A 433 -2.66 89.01 -19.03
C PRO A 433 -1.48 89.94 -19.34
N HIS A 434 -1.69 90.83 -20.31
CA HIS A 434 -0.77 91.92 -20.66
C HIS A 434 -0.81 93.04 -19.62
#